data_AF-A0A6P0Z5Q7-F1
#
_entry.id   AF-A0A6P0Z5Q7-F1
#
_cell.length_a   1.000
_cell.length_b   1.000
_cell.length_c   1.000
_cell.angle_alpha   90.00
_cell.angle_beta   90.00
_cell.angle_gamma   90.00
#
_symmetry.space_group_name_H-M   'P 1'
#
loop_
_entity.id
_entity.type
_entity.pdbx_description
1 polymer ?
#
loop_
_entity_poly.entity_id
_entity_poly.type
_entity_poly.pdbx_seq_one_letter_code
_entity_poly.pdbx_strand_id
1 'polypeptide(L)'
;HRAREENAIGLPRELYEGNEQLMEPYYMIMRLPQGKTEEFILILPFTPGNKDNMIAWMAAHSNGENYGKLLLYEFPKQQLVYGPRQIEARIDQNPQISQQLTLWSQQGSKVIRGDLLVIPIQESLLYVEPIYLRAEQGELPELKRVIVAYDEEIVMAESLAESLALVFGDSEVRKPVPVSISPATSNLAQSALESFRRGQQALQEGNWTEYGKYQQELEKILEQLNR
;
A
#
# COMPACT_ATOMS: atom_id res chain seq x y z
N HIS A 1 -24.82 -11.46 -32.95
CA HIS A 1 -25.16 -10.22 -32.21
C HIS A 1 -24.99 -10.34 -30.69
N ARG A 2 -24.10 -11.20 -30.15
CA ARG A 2 -24.11 -11.57 -28.72
C ARG A 2 -22.80 -11.26 -27.95
N ALA A 3 -22.02 -10.28 -28.39
CA ALA A 3 -20.67 -10.04 -27.86
C ALA A 3 -20.41 -8.60 -27.36
N ARG A 4 -21.44 -7.82 -27.01
CA ARG A 4 -21.26 -6.44 -26.51
C ARG A 4 -21.68 -6.18 -25.06
N GLU A 5 -22.25 -7.16 -24.36
CA GLU A 5 -22.71 -6.97 -22.97
C GLU A 5 -21.69 -7.38 -21.89
N GLU A 6 -20.59 -8.06 -22.25
CA GLU A 6 -19.65 -8.59 -21.24
C GLU A 6 -18.70 -7.55 -20.62
N ASN A 7 -18.66 -6.32 -21.14
CA ASN A 7 -17.78 -5.24 -20.66
C ASN A 7 -18.53 -3.91 -20.45
N ALA A 8 -19.70 -3.94 -19.80
CA ALA A 8 -20.29 -2.71 -19.31
C ALA A 8 -19.40 -2.11 -18.21
N ILE A 9 -18.91 -0.89 -18.42
CA ILE A 9 -18.20 -0.13 -17.39
C ILE A 9 -19.19 0.16 -16.27
N GLY A 10 -18.89 -0.29 -15.05
CA GLY A 10 -19.68 -0.06 -13.86
C GLY A 10 -19.03 0.98 -12.96
N LEU A 11 -19.85 1.67 -12.16
CA LEU A 11 -19.34 2.44 -11.04
C LEU A 11 -19.02 1.49 -9.88
N PRO A 12 -17.89 1.70 -9.18
CA PRO A 12 -17.53 0.86 -8.05
C PRO A 12 -18.53 1.04 -6.92
N ARG A 13 -18.59 0.03 -6.05
CA ARG A 13 -19.39 0.05 -4.83
C ARG A 13 -18.49 0.12 -3.61
N GLU A 14 -18.95 0.79 -2.58
CA GLU A 14 -18.28 0.95 -1.29
C GLU A 14 -19.25 0.69 -0.13
N LEU A 15 -18.71 0.58 1.09
CA LEU A 15 -19.50 0.56 2.30
C LEU A 15 -19.47 1.95 2.95
N TYR A 16 -20.61 2.64 2.98
CA TYR A 16 -20.75 3.93 3.67
C TYR A 16 -21.74 3.81 4.82
N GLU A 17 -21.32 4.20 6.02
CA GLU A 17 -22.06 3.95 7.27
C GLU A 17 -22.57 2.50 7.42
N GLY A 18 -21.87 1.52 6.83
CA GLY A 18 -22.24 0.10 6.87
C GLY A 18 -23.27 -0.34 5.81
N ASN A 19 -23.64 0.52 4.86
CA ASN A 19 -24.50 0.17 3.74
C ASN A 19 -23.73 0.15 2.42
N GLU A 20 -24.02 -0.81 1.55
CA GLU A 20 -23.45 -0.86 0.20
C GLU A 20 -24.08 0.24 -0.67
N GLN A 21 -23.25 1.11 -1.23
CA GLN A 21 -23.68 2.16 -2.15
C GLN A 21 -22.74 2.26 -3.37
N LEU A 22 -23.17 3.01 -4.39
CA LEU A 22 -22.26 3.41 -5.47
C LEU A 22 -21.29 4.45 -4.93
N MET A 23 -20.02 4.30 -5.27
CA MET A 23 -18.99 5.26 -4.90
C MET A 23 -19.22 6.59 -5.62
N GLU A 24 -19.18 7.67 -4.86
CA GLU A 24 -19.26 9.02 -5.41
C GLU A 24 -17.87 9.55 -5.80
N PRO A 25 -17.76 10.40 -6.85
CA PRO A 25 -16.50 11.05 -7.17
C PRO A 25 -16.05 12.00 -6.04
N TYR A 26 -14.76 12.00 -5.72
CA TYR A 26 -14.19 12.84 -4.66
C TYR A 26 -13.08 13.76 -5.19
N TYR A 27 -13.00 14.94 -4.58
CA TYR A 27 -11.99 15.93 -4.93
C TYR A 27 -10.66 15.67 -4.20
N MET A 28 -9.56 15.89 -4.90
CA MET A 28 -8.21 15.74 -4.36
C MET A 28 -7.27 16.79 -4.95
N ILE A 29 -6.27 17.18 -4.17
CA ILE A 29 -5.10 17.89 -4.68
C ILE A 29 -3.96 16.90 -4.75
N MET A 30 -3.49 16.58 -5.96
CA MET A 30 -2.35 15.69 -6.15
C MET A 30 -1.62 15.98 -7.45
N ARG A 31 -0.42 15.40 -7.59
CA ARG A 31 0.31 15.40 -8.85
C ARG A 31 -0.06 14.13 -9.64
N LEU A 32 -0.66 14.31 -10.81
CA LEU A 32 -1.02 13.19 -11.70
C LEU A 32 0.25 12.49 -12.26
N PRO A 33 0.17 11.20 -12.64
CA PRO A 33 1.23 10.55 -13.41
C PRO A 33 1.48 11.35 -14.69
N GLN A 34 2.69 11.85 -14.90
CA GLN A 34 3.12 12.79 -15.97
C GLN A 34 2.88 14.29 -15.71
N GLY A 35 2.17 14.66 -14.65
CA GLY A 35 2.01 16.05 -14.21
C GLY A 35 3.29 16.62 -13.60
N LYS A 36 3.57 17.90 -13.85
CA LYS A 36 4.74 18.60 -13.28
C LYS A 36 4.44 19.26 -11.93
N THR A 37 3.18 19.55 -11.66
CA THR A 37 2.70 20.30 -10.49
C THR A 37 1.46 19.63 -9.90
N GLU A 38 1.13 19.98 -8.67
CA GLU A 38 -0.11 19.57 -8.02
C GLU A 38 -1.31 20.26 -8.69
N GLU A 39 -2.38 19.49 -8.90
CA GLU A 39 -3.62 19.97 -9.51
C GLU A 39 -4.81 19.59 -8.64
N PHE A 40 -5.87 20.42 -8.68
CA PHE A 40 -7.14 20.11 -8.03
C PHE A 40 -7.99 19.31 -9.02
N ILE A 41 -8.33 18.08 -8.66
CA ILE A 41 -8.96 17.12 -9.56
C ILE A 41 -10.14 16.42 -8.87
N LEU A 42 -11.11 16.00 -9.66
CA LEU A 42 -12.20 15.13 -9.23
C LEU A 42 -11.90 13.71 -9.73
N ILE A 43 -11.86 12.73 -8.84
CA ILE A 43 -11.46 11.35 -9.14
C ILE A 43 -12.67 10.42 -9.02
N LEU A 44 -12.76 9.44 -9.93
CA LEU A 44 -13.70 8.33 -9.85
C LEU A 44 -13.02 7.02 -10.29
N PRO A 45 -12.90 6.02 -9.39
CA PRO A 45 -12.43 4.69 -9.75
C PRO A 45 -13.43 3.94 -10.64
N PHE A 46 -12.98 2.94 -11.40
CA PHE A 46 -13.83 2.13 -12.28
C PHE A 46 -13.61 0.63 -12.12
N THR A 47 -14.72 -0.10 -12.00
CA THR A 47 -14.77 -1.56 -11.98
C THR A 47 -15.66 -2.08 -13.11
N PRO A 48 -15.34 -3.22 -13.76
CA PRO A 48 -16.25 -3.83 -14.73
C PRO A 48 -17.56 -4.25 -14.05
N GLY A 49 -18.70 -4.18 -14.74
CA GLY A 49 -20.03 -4.34 -14.10
C GLY A 49 -20.27 -5.62 -13.27
N ASN A 50 -19.49 -6.69 -13.50
CA ASN A 50 -19.60 -7.96 -12.76
C ASN A 50 -18.31 -8.35 -12.01
N LYS A 51 -17.34 -7.43 -11.88
CA LYS A 51 -16.07 -7.71 -11.21
C LYS A 51 -15.76 -6.62 -10.21
N ASP A 52 -15.20 -7.00 -9.09
CA ASP A 52 -14.81 -6.03 -8.07
C ASP A 52 -13.39 -5.50 -8.25
N ASN A 53 -12.59 -6.13 -9.11
CA ASN A 53 -11.26 -5.64 -9.45
C ASN A 53 -11.38 -4.33 -10.23
N MET A 54 -10.57 -3.34 -9.84
CA MET A 54 -10.44 -2.10 -10.59
C MET A 54 -9.70 -2.31 -11.90
N ILE A 55 -10.14 -1.59 -12.94
CA ILE A 55 -9.51 -1.62 -14.26
C ILE A 55 -9.01 -0.24 -14.69
N ALA A 56 -9.53 0.82 -14.08
CA ALA A 56 -9.14 2.19 -14.38
C ALA A 56 -9.53 3.13 -13.24
N TRP A 57 -9.02 4.35 -13.31
CA TRP A 57 -9.60 5.52 -12.65
C TRP A 57 -9.68 6.66 -13.65
N MET A 58 -10.66 7.55 -13.43
CA MET A 58 -10.82 8.76 -14.21
C MET A 58 -10.62 9.97 -13.32
N ALA A 59 -9.91 10.96 -13.82
CA ALA A 59 -9.82 12.28 -13.20
C ALA A 59 -10.40 13.34 -14.12
N ALA A 60 -11.10 14.31 -13.54
CA ALA A 60 -11.47 15.55 -14.19
C ALA A 60 -10.67 16.70 -13.57
N HIS A 61 -9.97 17.46 -14.40
CA HIS A 61 -9.24 18.64 -13.94
C HIS A 61 -10.22 19.71 -13.48
N SER A 62 -10.07 20.19 -12.24
CA SER A 62 -10.98 21.15 -11.61
C SER A 62 -10.35 22.54 -11.44
N ASN A 63 -9.13 22.75 -11.94
CA ASN A 63 -8.47 24.06 -11.99
C ASN A 63 -7.49 24.18 -13.18
N GLY A 64 -6.91 25.37 -13.34
CA GLY A 64 -5.81 25.64 -14.28
C GLY A 64 -6.22 25.62 -15.76
N GLU A 65 -5.22 25.52 -16.64
CA GLU A 65 -5.42 25.50 -18.10
C GLU A 65 -6.10 24.23 -18.61
N ASN A 66 -6.12 23.18 -17.79
CA ASN A 66 -6.74 21.90 -18.10
C ASN A 66 -8.18 21.77 -17.58
N TYR A 67 -8.74 22.81 -16.96
CA TYR A 67 -10.10 22.80 -16.39
C TYR A 67 -11.13 22.16 -17.33
N GLY A 68 -11.88 21.18 -16.81
CA GLY A 68 -12.92 20.45 -17.52
C GLY A 68 -12.41 19.32 -18.43
N LYS A 69 -11.09 19.15 -18.61
CA LYS A 69 -10.54 17.99 -19.33
C LYS A 69 -10.64 16.73 -18.47
N LEU A 70 -10.81 15.60 -19.13
CA LEU A 70 -10.85 14.28 -18.51
C LEU A 70 -9.56 13.53 -18.83
N LEU A 71 -9.07 12.80 -17.84
CA LEU A 71 -7.98 11.84 -17.94
C LEU A 71 -8.51 10.48 -17.52
N LEU A 72 -8.40 9.48 -18.39
CA LEU A 72 -8.65 8.08 -18.04
C LEU A 72 -7.31 7.37 -17.94
N TYR A 73 -7.05 6.76 -16.79
CA TYR A 73 -5.88 5.92 -16.56
C TYR A 73 -6.31 4.46 -16.42
N GLU A 74 -5.89 3.62 -17.36
CA GLU A 74 -6.18 2.19 -17.36
C GLU A 74 -5.02 1.41 -16.73
N PHE A 75 -5.34 0.48 -15.83
CA PHE A 75 -4.34 -0.40 -15.25
C PHE A 75 -3.92 -1.50 -16.24
N PRO A 76 -2.67 -1.98 -16.18
CA PRO A 76 -2.23 -3.12 -16.99
C PRO A 76 -3.11 -4.35 -16.74
N LYS A 77 -3.55 -5.02 -17.81
CA LYS A 77 -4.46 -6.19 -17.72
C LYS A 77 -3.89 -7.37 -16.94
N GLN A 78 -2.57 -7.42 -16.77
CA GLN A 78 -1.86 -8.46 -16.04
C GLN A 78 -1.79 -8.19 -14.53
N GLN A 79 -2.12 -6.98 -14.08
CA GLN A 79 -2.08 -6.59 -12.68
C GLN A 79 -3.47 -6.78 -12.05
N LEU A 80 -3.53 -7.50 -10.93
CA LEU A 80 -4.74 -7.57 -10.12
C LEU A 80 -4.78 -6.33 -9.23
N VAL A 81 -5.72 -5.43 -9.51
CA VAL A 81 -5.93 -4.21 -8.73
C VAL A 81 -7.23 -4.36 -7.96
N TYR A 82 -7.15 -4.35 -6.64
CA TYR A 82 -8.34 -4.46 -5.79
C TYR A 82 -9.25 -3.24 -5.97
N GLY A 83 -10.55 -3.45 -6.10
CA GLY A 83 -11.49 -2.33 -6.04
C GLY A 83 -11.95 -2.01 -4.63
N PRO A 84 -12.70 -0.89 -4.45
CA PRO A 84 -13.19 -0.43 -3.16
C PRO A 84 -13.85 -1.54 -2.34
N ARG A 85 -14.87 -2.21 -2.89
CA ARG A 85 -15.58 -3.34 -2.24
C ARG A 85 -14.66 -4.47 -1.76
N GLN A 86 -13.58 -4.76 -2.47
CA GLN A 86 -12.63 -5.80 -2.06
C GLN A 86 -11.76 -5.34 -0.90
N ILE A 87 -11.31 -4.08 -0.92
CA ILE A 87 -10.55 -3.50 0.17
C ILE A 87 -11.42 -3.42 1.43
N GLU A 88 -12.66 -2.96 1.31
CA GLU A 88 -13.66 -3.00 2.38
C GLU A 88 -13.80 -4.39 3.01
N ALA A 89 -13.99 -5.42 2.17
CA ALA A 89 -14.10 -6.80 2.65
C ALA A 89 -12.82 -7.30 3.33
N ARG A 90 -11.63 -6.88 2.86
CA ARG A 90 -10.35 -7.23 3.49
C ARG A 90 -10.16 -6.50 4.83
N ILE A 91 -10.63 -5.26 4.94
CA ILE A 91 -10.65 -4.50 6.20
C ILE A 91 -11.54 -5.22 7.22
N ASP A 92 -12.75 -5.63 6.83
CA ASP A 92 -13.68 -6.36 7.69
C ASP A 92 -13.14 -7.73 8.14
N GLN A 93 -12.33 -8.37 7.29
CA GLN A 93 -11.69 -9.66 7.60
C GLN A 93 -10.44 -9.51 8.48
N ASN A 94 -9.89 -8.30 8.65
CA ASN A 94 -8.72 -8.09 9.49
C ASN A 94 -9.12 -8.28 10.97
N PRO A 95 -8.52 -9.26 11.71
CA PRO A 95 -8.95 -9.57 13.07
C PRO A 95 -8.76 -8.41 14.06
N GLN A 96 -7.70 -7.61 13.90
CA GLN A 96 -7.43 -6.49 14.80
C GLN A 96 -8.43 -5.34 14.58
N ILE A 97 -8.71 -5.03 13.31
CA ILE A 97 -9.66 -3.99 12.96
C ILE A 97 -11.08 -4.40 13.36
N SER A 98 -11.53 -5.58 12.93
CA SER A 98 -12.88 -6.09 13.23
C SER A 98 -13.15 -6.19 14.74
N GLN A 99 -12.19 -6.65 15.53
CA GLN A 99 -12.30 -6.68 16.98
C GLN A 99 -12.53 -5.28 17.56
N GLN A 100 -11.74 -4.30 17.12
CA GLN A 100 -11.81 -2.93 17.60
C GLN A 100 -13.11 -2.23 17.19
N LEU A 101 -13.54 -2.37 15.94
CA LEU A 101 -14.80 -1.80 15.44
C LEU A 101 -16.00 -2.41 16.17
N THR A 102 -15.96 -3.72 16.43
CA THR A 102 -16.99 -4.42 17.22
C THR A 102 -17.06 -3.87 18.64
N LEU A 103 -15.91 -3.64 19.28
CA LEU A 103 -15.84 -3.07 20.62
C LEU A 103 -16.39 -1.63 20.68
N TRP A 104 -16.05 -0.81 19.69
CA TRP A 104 -16.57 0.57 19.62
C TRP A 104 -18.03 0.66 19.21
N SER A 105 -18.58 -0.36 18.58
CA SER A 105 -20.00 -0.45 18.25
C SER A 105 -20.84 -1.00 19.42
N GLN A 106 -20.31 -0.98 20.65
CA GLN A 106 -21.03 -1.38 21.85
C GLN A 106 -21.61 -0.17 22.58
N GLN A 107 -22.82 -0.38 23.13
CA GLN A 107 -23.53 0.43 24.13
C GLN A 107 -23.12 1.92 24.20
N GLY A 108 -23.87 2.76 23.48
CA GLY A 108 -23.78 4.22 23.61
C GLY A 108 -22.87 4.91 22.60
N SER A 109 -22.10 4.18 21.79
CA SER A 109 -21.34 4.73 20.67
C SER A 109 -21.67 4.05 19.33
N LYS A 110 -21.71 4.85 18.27
CA LYS A 110 -21.82 4.42 16.88
C LYS A 110 -20.48 4.63 16.18
N VAL A 111 -19.97 3.57 15.54
CA VAL A 111 -18.86 3.66 14.58
C VAL A 111 -19.39 4.20 13.25
N ILE A 112 -18.69 5.18 12.71
CA ILE A 112 -18.94 5.75 11.39
C ILE A 112 -17.69 5.52 10.56
N ARG A 113 -17.84 4.74 9.49
CA ARG A 113 -16.84 4.56 8.44
C ARG A 113 -17.05 5.68 7.43
N GLY A 114 -16.01 6.49 7.20
CA GLY A 114 -16.05 7.54 6.19
C GLY A 114 -15.75 7.00 4.80
N ASP A 115 -15.69 7.89 3.83
CA ASP A 115 -15.46 7.52 2.43
C ASP A 115 -14.09 6.88 2.23
N LEU A 116 -14.05 5.80 1.45
CA LEU A 116 -12.80 5.14 1.08
C LEU A 116 -12.14 5.91 -0.06
N LEU A 117 -11.02 6.57 0.23
CA LEU A 117 -10.26 7.28 -0.79
C LEU A 117 -9.31 6.32 -1.51
N VAL A 118 -9.47 6.17 -2.82
CA VAL A 118 -8.54 5.42 -3.68
C VAL A 118 -7.54 6.39 -4.31
N ILE A 119 -6.30 6.36 -3.84
CA ILE A 119 -5.28 7.33 -4.20
C ILE A 119 -4.24 6.65 -5.11
N PRO A 120 -4.16 7.02 -6.40
CA PRO A 120 -3.14 6.47 -7.27
C PRO A 120 -1.76 7.05 -6.92
N ILE A 121 -0.80 6.16 -6.68
CA ILE A 121 0.60 6.51 -6.44
C ILE A 121 1.46 5.72 -7.42
N GLN A 122 1.94 6.39 -8.47
CA GLN A 122 2.68 5.77 -9.56
C GLN A 122 1.86 4.62 -10.20
N GLU A 123 2.35 3.38 -10.09
CA GLU A 123 1.71 2.15 -10.62
C GLU A 123 0.95 1.36 -9.54
N SER A 124 0.75 1.96 -8.36
CA SER A 124 0.09 1.35 -7.20
C SER A 124 -1.08 2.20 -6.70
N LEU A 125 -1.89 1.62 -5.81
CA LEU A 125 -2.99 2.30 -5.15
C LEU A 125 -2.77 2.31 -3.64
N LEU A 126 -3.00 3.47 -3.03
CA LEU A 126 -3.13 3.65 -1.60
C LEU A 126 -4.60 3.85 -1.29
N TYR A 127 -5.14 3.09 -0.34
CA TYR A 127 -6.51 3.23 0.11
C TYR A 127 -6.50 3.83 1.51
N VAL A 128 -7.34 4.83 1.73
CA VAL A 128 -7.40 5.54 3.02
C VAL A 128 -8.85 5.65 3.45
N GLU A 129 -9.16 5.16 4.64
CA GLU A 129 -10.51 5.20 5.20
C GLU A 129 -10.47 5.77 6.64
N PRO A 130 -11.10 6.92 6.90
CA PRO A 130 -11.20 7.47 8.24
C PRO A 130 -12.31 6.78 9.05
N ILE A 131 -12.03 6.49 10.31
CA ILE A 131 -13.00 5.93 11.26
C ILE A 131 -13.33 6.96 12.33
N TYR A 132 -14.61 7.29 12.43
CA TYR A 132 -15.14 8.21 13.41
C TYR A 132 -15.97 7.48 14.47
N LEU A 133 -15.97 8.02 15.69
CA LEU A 133 -16.91 7.61 16.74
C LEU A 133 -17.83 8.76 17.09
N ARG A 134 -19.08 8.44 17.37
CA ARG A 134 -20.08 9.39 17.87
C ARG A 134 -20.91 8.72 18.96
N ALA A 135 -21.29 9.45 20.00
CA ALA A 135 -22.29 8.97 20.95
C ALA A 135 -23.66 8.77 20.27
N GLU A 136 -24.51 7.89 20.80
CA GLU A 136 -25.88 7.69 20.29
C GLU A 136 -26.74 8.96 20.38
N GLN A 137 -26.44 9.86 21.32
CA GLN A 137 -27.18 11.11 21.51
C GLN A 137 -26.25 12.33 21.38
N GLY A 138 -26.52 13.18 20.38
CA GLY A 138 -26.21 14.60 20.41
C GLY A 138 -24.76 15.05 20.23
N GLU A 139 -23.80 14.14 20.05
CA GLU A 139 -22.39 14.52 19.86
C GLU A 139 -21.98 14.57 18.38
N LEU A 140 -20.95 15.37 18.07
CA LEU A 140 -20.35 15.39 16.73
C LEU A 140 -19.42 14.16 16.56
N PRO A 141 -19.34 13.56 15.36
CA PRO A 141 -18.36 12.50 15.10
C PRO A 141 -16.93 13.00 15.29
N GLU A 142 -16.14 12.23 16.03
CA GLU A 142 -14.70 12.47 16.23
C GLU A 142 -13.88 11.43 15.50
N LEU A 143 -12.85 11.87 14.76
CA LEU A 143 -11.90 10.96 14.13
C LEU A 143 -11.15 10.19 15.22
N LYS A 144 -11.18 8.86 15.16
CA LYS A 144 -10.44 8.00 16.11
C LYS A 144 -9.33 7.22 15.46
N ARG A 145 -9.51 6.78 14.21
CA ARG A 145 -8.47 6.04 13.48
C ARG A 145 -8.48 6.37 12.00
N VAL A 146 -7.37 6.04 11.35
CA VAL A 146 -7.24 6.02 9.90
C VAL A 146 -6.77 4.64 9.49
N ILE A 147 -7.58 3.96 8.68
CA ILE A 147 -7.19 2.71 8.05
C ILE A 147 -6.44 3.05 6.76
N VAL A 148 -5.30 2.41 6.54
CA VAL A 148 -4.54 2.51 5.30
C VAL A 148 -4.28 1.12 4.77
N ALA A 149 -4.59 0.92 3.50
CA ALA A 149 -4.21 -0.28 2.76
C ALA A 149 -3.27 0.08 1.60
N TYR A 150 -2.22 -0.71 1.45
CA TYR A 150 -1.28 -0.63 0.34
C TYR A 150 -0.77 -2.03 0.05
N ASP A 151 -0.95 -2.48 -1.19
CA ASP A 151 -0.58 -3.84 -1.63
C ASP A 151 -1.26 -4.93 -0.77
N GLU A 152 -0.48 -5.72 -0.04
CA GLU A 152 -0.98 -6.77 0.85
C GLU A 152 -1.24 -6.28 2.29
N GLU A 153 -0.70 -5.11 2.67
CA GLU A 153 -0.75 -4.58 4.03
C GLU A 153 -2.00 -3.75 4.29
N ILE A 154 -2.62 -3.98 5.45
CA ILE A 154 -3.77 -3.21 5.95
C ILE A 154 -3.53 -2.90 7.42
N VAL A 155 -3.40 -1.61 7.73
CA VAL A 155 -3.11 -1.13 9.08
C VAL A 155 -4.17 -0.13 9.53
N MET A 156 -4.32 0.02 10.84
CA MET A 156 -5.19 1.02 11.45
C MET A 156 -4.45 1.69 12.60
N ALA A 157 -4.24 3.01 12.51
CA ALA A 157 -3.54 3.80 13.53
C ALA A 157 -4.30 5.08 13.87
N GLU A 158 -3.79 5.88 14.82
CA GLU A 158 -4.49 7.06 15.34
C GLU A 158 -4.48 8.23 14.35
N SER A 159 -3.51 8.25 13.46
CA SER A 159 -3.37 9.27 12.42
C SER A 159 -2.96 8.67 11.08
N LEU A 160 -3.21 9.40 10.00
CA LEU A 160 -2.72 9.05 8.67
C LEU A 160 -1.18 8.91 8.66
N ALA A 161 -0.47 9.79 9.36
CA ALA A 161 0.98 9.74 9.43
C ALA A 161 1.50 8.45 10.07
N GLU A 162 0.87 7.99 11.16
CA GLU A 162 1.19 6.71 11.79
C GLU A 162 0.85 5.53 10.90
N SER A 163 -0.34 5.54 10.26
CA SER A 163 -0.73 4.46 9.35
C SER A 163 0.23 4.35 8.16
N LEU A 164 0.67 5.48 7.59
CA LEU A 164 1.68 5.51 6.55
C LEU A 164 3.05 5.01 7.06
N ALA A 165 3.44 5.37 8.29
CA ALA A 165 4.67 4.88 8.89
C ALA A 165 4.63 3.36 9.12
N LEU A 166 3.49 2.79 9.50
CA LEU A 166 3.34 1.33 9.65
C LEU A 166 3.41 0.61 8.29
N VAL A 167 2.86 1.21 7.23
CA VAL A 167 2.88 0.64 5.88
C VAL A 167 4.25 0.76 5.21
N PHE A 168 4.93 1.90 5.36
CA PHE A 168 6.14 2.23 4.59
C PHE A 168 7.42 2.27 5.42
N GLY A 169 7.30 2.52 6.73
CA GLY A 169 8.43 2.81 7.64
C GLY A 169 9.31 1.61 7.99
N ASP A 170 8.84 0.38 7.76
CA ASP A 170 9.60 -0.85 8.00
C ASP A 170 10.30 -1.43 6.75
N SER A 171 10.44 -0.62 5.69
CA SER A 171 11.07 -1.05 4.42
C SER A 171 12.57 -1.44 4.52
N GLU A 172 13.19 -1.40 5.70
CA GLU A 172 14.53 -1.93 5.97
C GLU A 172 14.55 -3.36 6.54
N VAL A 173 13.41 -4.00 6.87
CA VAL A 173 13.39 -5.39 7.37
C VAL A 173 12.29 -6.21 6.72
N ARG A 174 12.33 -6.37 5.40
CA ARG A 174 11.66 -7.51 4.76
C ARG A 174 12.37 -8.79 5.22
N LYS A 175 11.70 -9.57 6.08
CA LYS A 175 12.10 -10.94 6.45
C LYS A 175 12.44 -11.73 5.17
N PRO A 176 13.59 -12.41 5.11
CA PRO A 176 13.93 -13.17 3.92
C PRO A 176 12.89 -14.29 3.73
N VAL A 177 12.19 -14.23 2.60
CA VAL A 177 11.54 -15.39 1.99
C VAL A 177 12.60 -16.48 1.90
N PRO A 178 12.33 -17.74 2.30
CA PRO A 178 13.35 -18.78 2.24
C PRO A 178 13.63 -19.11 0.77
N VAL A 179 14.61 -18.41 0.19
CA VAL A 179 15.29 -18.85 -1.01
C VAL A 179 15.98 -20.15 -0.64
N SER A 180 15.75 -21.22 -1.40
CA SER A 180 16.48 -22.47 -1.23
C SER A 180 17.96 -22.21 -1.52
N ILE A 181 18.72 -21.93 -0.47
CA ILE A 181 20.16 -21.72 -0.54
C ILE A 181 20.77 -23.07 -0.88
N SER A 182 21.36 -23.19 -2.06
CA SER A 182 22.14 -24.38 -2.39
C SER A 182 23.27 -24.57 -1.36
N PRO A 183 23.72 -25.81 -1.08
CA PRO A 183 24.84 -26.04 -0.15
C PRO A 183 26.10 -25.22 -0.53
N ALA A 184 26.29 -24.95 -1.83
CA ALA A 184 27.37 -24.12 -2.33
C ALA A 184 27.26 -22.65 -1.89
N THR A 185 26.06 -22.05 -1.96
CA THR A 185 25.82 -20.67 -1.52
C THR A 185 25.93 -20.53 0.01
N SER A 186 25.56 -21.56 0.77
CA SER A 186 25.75 -21.60 2.23
C SER A 186 27.24 -21.62 2.62
N ASN A 187 28.05 -22.44 1.93
CA ASN A 187 29.49 -22.54 2.19
C ASN A 187 30.24 -21.25 1.82
N LEU A 188 29.85 -20.59 0.73
CA LEU A 188 30.41 -19.29 0.34
C LEU A 188 30.05 -18.20 1.35
N ALA A 189 28.81 -18.17 1.84
CA ALA A 189 28.40 -17.21 2.87
C ALA A 189 29.17 -17.40 4.20
N GLN A 190 29.44 -18.65 4.60
CA GLN A 190 30.26 -18.94 5.78
C GLN A 190 31.71 -18.49 5.60
N SER A 191 32.29 -18.73 4.41
CA SER A 191 33.67 -18.33 4.08
C SER A 191 33.83 -16.81 4.04
N ALA A 192 32.80 -16.08 3.55
CA ALA A 192 32.77 -14.62 3.57
C ALA A 192 32.76 -14.09 5.01
N LEU A 193 31.93 -14.67 5.88
CA LEU A 193 31.85 -14.26 7.28
C LEU A 193 33.17 -14.49 8.03
N GLU A 194 33.86 -15.59 7.75
CA GLU A 194 35.16 -15.89 8.34
C GLU A 194 36.25 -14.90 7.88
N SER A 195 36.30 -14.62 6.57
CA SER A 195 37.23 -13.64 5.99
C SER A 195 37.02 -12.24 6.57
N PHE A 196 35.76 -11.82 6.70
CA PHE A 196 35.40 -10.56 7.34
C PHE A 196 35.87 -10.49 8.80
N ARG A 197 35.63 -11.55 9.60
CA ARG A 197 36.05 -11.58 11.01
C ARG A 197 37.57 -11.51 11.18
N ARG A 198 38.32 -12.25 10.36
CA ARG A 198 39.78 -12.19 10.36
C ARG A 198 40.32 -10.82 9.95
N GLY A 199 39.68 -10.19 8.95
CA GLY A 199 39.97 -8.81 8.57
C GLY A 199 39.75 -7.83 9.74
N GLN A 200 38.62 -7.93 10.44
CA GLN A 200 38.33 -7.08 11.61
C GLN A 200 39.33 -7.30 12.75
N GLN A 201 39.76 -8.54 12.99
CA GLN A 201 40.78 -8.84 13.98
C GLN A 201 42.14 -8.24 13.58
N ALA A 202 42.56 -8.40 12.33
CA ALA A 202 43.80 -7.80 11.82
C ALA A 202 43.78 -6.26 11.90
N LEU A 203 42.62 -5.64 11.69
CA LEU A 203 42.41 -4.20 11.86
C LEU A 203 42.58 -3.77 13.33
N GLN A 204 42.01 -4.53 14.27
CA GLN A 204 42.16 -4.28 15.71
C GLN A 204 43.60 -4.43 16.19
N GLU A 205 44.33 -5.39 15.62
CA GLU A 205 45.75 -5.64 15.90
C GLU A 205 46.69 -4.66 15.14
N GLY A 206 46.15 -3.75 14.33
CA GLY A 206 46.93 -2.78 13.53
C GLY A 206 47.72 -3.41 12.39
N ASN A 207 47.41 -4.66 12.01
CA ASN A 207 48.07 -5.41 10.95
C ASN A 207 47.41 -5.14 9.59
N TRP A 208 47.77 -4.00 8.99
CA TRP A 208 47.24 -3.54 7.71
C TRP A 208 47.53 -4.48 6.52
N THR A 209 48.61 -5.27 6.60
CA THR A 209 48.96 -6.21 5.52
C THR A 209 48.02 -7.41 5.51
N GLU A 210 47.72 -7.98 6.68
CA GLU A 210 46.73 -9.07 6.79
C GLU A 210 45.31 -8.56 6.54
N TYR A 211 44.96 -7.36 6.99
CA TYR A 211 43.67 -6.73 6.67
C TYR A 211 43.45 -6.64 5.15
N GLY A 212 44.44 -6.15 4.39
CA GLY A 212 44.34 -6.06 2.93
C GLY A 212 44.14 -7.42 2.24
N LYS A 213 44.77 -8.48 2.76
CA LYS A 213 44.58 -9.85 2.25
C LYS A 213 43.17 -10.36 2.49
N TYR A 214 42.66 -10.22 3.71
CA TYR A 214 41.30 -10.68 4.05
C TYR A 214 40.22 -9.87 3.34
N GLN A 215 40.47 -8.59 3.05
CA GLN A 215 39.57 -7.75 2.27
C GLN A 215 39.46 -8.24 0.81
N GLN A 216 40.60 -8.58 0.18
CA GLN A 216 40.61 -9.14 -1.18
C GLN A 216 39.97 -10.54 -1.26
N GLU A 217 40.16 -11.36 -0.23
CA GLU A 217 39.54 -12.68 -0.12
C GLU A 217 38.01 -12.55 0.00
N LEU A 218 37.54 -11.64 0.85
CA LEU A 218 36.12 -11.33 0.99
C LEU A 218 35.50 -10.85 -0.33
N GLU A 219 36.16 -9.93 -1.04
CA GLU A 219 35.69 -9.40 -2.33
C GLU A 219 35.49 -10.53 -3.37
N LYS A 220 36.46 -11.43 -3.49
CA LYS A 220 36.35 -12.60 -4.40
C LYS A 220 35.19 -13.52 -4.04
N ILE A 221 34.94 -13.76 -2.75
CA ILE A 221 33.84 -14.61 -2.30
C ILE A 221 32.49 -13.93 -2.60
N LEU A 222 32.40 -12.62 -2.41
CA LEU A 222 31.20 -11.85 -2.73
C LEU A 222 30.93 -11.80 -4.25
N GLU A 223 31.96 -11.71 -5.08
CA GLU A 223 31.82 -11.84 -6.54
C GLU A 223 31.30 -13.21 -6.95
N GLN A 224 31.69 -14.29 -6.25
CA GLN A 224 31.19 -15.64 -6.51
C GLN A 224 29.74 -15.83 -6.04
N LEU A 225 29.32 -15.14 -4.99
CA LEU A 225 27.93 -15.13 -4.50
C LEU A 225 26.98 -14.36 -5.43
N ASN A 226 27.50 -13.39 -6.18
CA ASN A 226 26.72 -12.54 -7.09
C ASN A 226 26.63 -13.10 -8.53
N ARG A 227 27.18 -14.28 -8.79
CA ARG A 227 27.06 -15.02 -10.06
C ARG A 227 26.02 -16.11 -9.97
#